data_AF-A0AAU7AWB9-F1
#
_entry.id   AF-A0AAU7AWB9-F1
#
_cell.length_a   1.000
_cell.length_b   1.000
_cell.length_c   1.000
_cell.angle_alpha   90.00
_cell.angle_beta   90.00
_cell.angle_gamma   90.00
#
_symmetry.space_group_name_H-M   'P 1'
#
loop_
_entity.id
_entity.type
_entity.pdbx_description
1 polymer ?
#
loop_
_entity_poly.entity_id
_entity_poly.type
_entity_poly.pdbx_seq_one_letter_code
_entity_poly.pdbx_strand_id
1 'polypeptide(L)'
;MFETVNKALRTRSGALLLNGLVDLLQEGETEWRKDSRDLMMAIAPFHDCAQRIGLDPATVFEEAAARGPASFADVVRQFGARTDITPAGFAFVLRTTPDGPVYTIDRSI
;
A
#
# COMPACT_ATOMS: atom_id res chain seq x y z
N MET A 1 -5.92 5.77 -7.14
CA MET A 1 -5.36 4.58 -6.45
C MET A 1 -3.85 4.70 -6.25
N PHE A 2 -3.01 4.68 -7.29
CA PHE A 2 -1.54 4.65 -7.11
C PHE A 2 -0.82 6.00 -7.03
N GLU A 3 -1.51 7.13 -7.16
CA GLU A 3 -0.83 8.43 -7.28
C GLU A 3 0.10 8.76 -6.11
N THR A 4 -0.39 8.61 -4.87
CA THR A 4 0.41 8.87 -3.66
C THR A 4 1.57 7.89 -3.54
N VAL A 5 1.34 6.60 -3.82
CA VAL A 5 2.39 5.57 -3.72
C VAL A 5 3.46 5.75 -4.79
N ASN A 6 3.09 6.18 -6.00
CA ASN A 6 4.03 6.55 -7.07
C ASN A 6 4.89 7.75 -6.66
N LYS A 7 4.26 8.77 -6.06
CA LYS A 7 4.97 9.94 -5.57
C LYS A 7 5.93 9.59 -4.43
N ALA A 8 5.50 8.76 -3.49
CA ALA A 8 6.34 8.26 -2.40
C ALA A 8 7.55 7.48 -2.93
N LEU A 9 7.35 6.60 -3.92
CA LEU A 9 8.44 5.83 -4.55
C LEU A 9 9.45 6.75 -5.23
N ARG A 10 9.00 7.70 -6.05
CA ARG A 10 9.87 8.63 -6.80
C ARG A 10 10.67 9.54 -5.89
N THR A 11 10.08 9.98 -4.78
CA THR A 11 10.71 10.90 -3.82
C THR A 11 11.42 10.18 -2.67
N ARG A 12 11.33 8.84 -2.61
CA ARG A 12 11.78 8.01 -1.48
C ARG A 12 11.26 8.50 -0.12
N SER A 13 10.03 9.01 -0.07
CA SER A 13 9.46 9.63 1.12
C SER A 13 8.60 8.67 1.92
N GLY A 14 9.11 8.23 3.07
CA GLY A 14 8.34 7.41 4.03
C GLY A 14 7.12 8.13 4.60
N ALA A 15 7.23 9.44 4.84
CA ALA A 15 6.12 10.25 5.35
C ALA A 15 4.96 10.33 4.34
N LEU A 16 5.25 10.52 3.04
CA LEU A 16 4.22 10.49 2.00
C LEU A 16 3.58 9.10 1.89
N LEU A 17 4.38 8.03 2.01
CA LEU A 17 3.88 6.67 1.97
C LEU A 17 2.89 6.39 3.11
N LEU A 18 3.30 6.70 4.34
CA LEU A 18 2.50 6.49 5.54
C LEU A 18 1.22 7.31 5.52
N ASN A 19 1.31 8.62 5.24
CA ASN A 19 0.13 9.48 5.20
C ASN A 19 -0.85 9.00 4.12
N GLY A 20 -0.35 8.64 2.94
CA GLY A 20 -1.19 8.08 1.88
C GLY A 20 -1.89 6.78 2.26
N LEU A 21 -1.24 5.92 3.06
CA LEU A 21 -1.86 4.68 3.55
C LEU A 21 -2.96 4.99 4.55
N VAL A 22 -2.74 5.93 5.48
CA VAL A 22 -3.75 6.39 6.44
C VAL A 22 -4.95 7.00 5.72
N ASP A 23 -4.72 7.89 4.75
CA ASP A 23 -5.78 8.53 3.97
C ASP A 23 -6.62 7.47 3.23
N LEU A 24 -5.96 6.49 2.58
CA LEU A 24 -6.64 5.38 1.89
C LEU A 24 -7.54 4.54 2.83
N LEU A 25 -7.07 4.29 4.05
CA LEU A 25 -7.83 3.54 5.05
C LEU A 25 -9.05 4.33 5.54
N GLN A 26 -8.91 5.64 5.72
CA GLN A 26 -9.99 6.52 6.18
C GLN A 26 -11.04 6.74 5.08
N GLU A 27 -10.62 7.08 3.86
CA GLU A 27 -11.53 7.39 2.76
C GLU A 27 -12.37 6.18 2.34
N GLY A 28 -11.78 4.98 2.39
CA GLY A 28 -12.46 3.76 1.95
C GLY A 28 -13.13 2.96 3.07
N GLU A 29 -13.26 3.49 4.29
CA GLU A 29 -13.72 2.70 5.45
C GLU A 29 -15.06 1.96 5.22
N THR A 30 -15.99 2.61 4.53
CA THR A 30 -17.28 1.96 4.18
C THR A 30 -17.13 0.88 3.11
N GLU A 31 -16.26 1.09 2.13
CA GLU A 31 -16.09 0.17 1.00
C GLU A 31 -15.24 -1.06 1.39
N TRP A 32 -14.14 -0.84 2.10
CA TRP A 32 -13.24 -1.89 2.57
C TRP A 32 -13.89 -2.88 3.54
N ARG A 33 -14.94 -2.46 4.26
CA ARG A 33 -15.74 -3.36 5.09
C ARG A 33 -16.56 -4.37 4.29
N LYS A 34 -16.86 -4.09 3.02
CA LYS A 34 -17.67 -4.97 2.17
C LYS A 34 -16.86 -6.16 1.67
N ASP A 35 -15.58 -5.93 1.31
CA ASP A 35 -14.66 -6.99 0.89
C ASP A 35 -13.24 -6.72 1.39
N SER A 36 -12.78 -7.55 2.31
CA SER A 36 -11.41 -7.50 2.83
C SER A 36 -10.34 -7.76 1.75
N ARG A 37 -10.67 -8.43 0.65
CA ARG A 37 -9.74 -8.66 -0.47
C ARG A 37 -9.47 -7.36 -1.21
N ASP A 38 -10.48 -6.51 -1.40
CA ASP A 38 -10.32 -5.21 -2.05
C ASP A 38 -9.40 -4.31 -1.21
N LEU A 39 -9.55 -4.34 0.12
CA LEU A 39 -8.62 -3.68 1.03
C LEU A 39 -7.19 -4.19 0.85
N MET A 40 -6.99 -5.52 0.88
CA MET A 40 -5.67 -6.13 0.71
C MET A 40 -5.03 -5.75 -0.63
N MET A 41 -5.81 -5.72 -1.72
CA MET A 41 -5.34 -5.27 -3.03
C MET A 41 -4.97 -3.79 -3.03
N ALA A 42 -5.73 -2.95 -2.32
CA ALA A 42 -5.48 -1.51 -2.24
C ALA A 42 -4.21 -1.16 -1.44
N ILE A 43 -3.89 -1.94 -0.39
CA ILE A 43 -2.73 -1.68 0.48
C ILE A 43 -1.45 -2.40 0.03
N ALA A 44 -1.53 -3.44 -0.81
CA ALA A 44 -0.36 -4.17 -1.31
C ALA A 44 0.74 -3.31 -1.99
N PRO A 45 0.41 -2.28 -2.80
CA PRO A 45 1.42 -1.39 -3.37
C PRO A 45 2.20 -0.59 -2.32
N PHE A 46 1.58 -0.29 -1.17
CA PHE A 46 2.26 0.44 -0.09
C PHE A 46 3.32 -0.42 0.58
N HIS A 47 3.05 -1.73 0.71
CA HIS A 47 3.99 -2.71 1.23
C HIS A 47 5.23 -2.83 0.32
N ASP A 48 5.01 -3.10 -0.97
CA ASP A 48 6.11 -3.19 -1.94
C ASP A 48 6.87 -1.85 -2.05
N CYS A 49 6.18 -0.71 -2.00
CA CYS A 49 6.82 0.60 -2.00
C CYS A 49 7.70 0.81 -0.75
N ALA A 50 7.25 0.42 0.44
CA ALA A 50 8.03 0.52 1.68
C ALA A 50 9.37 -0.22 1.53
N GLN A 51 9.33 -1.47 1.04
CA GLN A 51 10.53 -2.27 0.79
C GLN A 51 11.49 -1.58 -0.20
N ARG A 52 10.97 -1.05 -1.31
CA ARG A 52 11.80 -0.40 -2.35
C ARG A 52 12.46 0.89 -1.89
N ILE A 53 11.81 1.64 -1.00
CA ILE A 53 12.39 2.86 -0.43
C ILE A 53 13.29 2.58 0.79
N GLY A 54 13.41 1.32 1.21
CA GLY A 54 14.31 0.87 2.27
C GLY A 54 13.72 0.92 3.67
N LEU A 55 12.39 0.94 3.78
CA LEU A 55 11.66 0.85 5.05
C LEU A 55 11.22 -0.58 5.33
N ASP A 56 11.01 -0.87 6.61
CA ASP A 56 10.31 -2.08 7.04
C ASP A 56 8.79 -1.91 6.88
N PRO A 57 8.12 -2.71 6.05
CA PRO A 57 6.68 -2.65 5.88
C PRO A 57 5.91 -2.87 7.18
N ALA A 58 6.39 -3.75 8.07
CA ALA A 58 5.70 -4.03 9.33
C ALA A 58 5.62 -2.78 10.20
N THR A 59 6.73 -2.03 10.32
CA THR A 59 6.78 -0.74 11.03
C THR A 59 5.83 0.29 10.41
N VAL A 60 5.82 0.44 9.08
CA VAL A 60 4.95 1.43 8.39
C VAL A 60 3.47 1.10 8.59
N PHE A 61 3.11 -0.17 8.49
CA PHE A 61 1.72 -0.62 8.62
C PHE A 61 1.24 -0.62 10.07
N GLU A 62 2.12 -0.87 11.05
CA GLU A 62 1.79 -0.68 12.47
C GLU A 62 1.43 0.79 12.75
N GLU A 63 2.23 1.73 12.25
CA GLU A 63 1.96 3.16 12.43
C GLU A 63 0.66 3.58 11.71
N ALA A 64 0.41 3.06 10.52
CA ALA A 64 -0.85 3.30 9.81
C ALA A 64 -2.06 2.72 10.56
N ALA A 65 -1.94 1.51 11.12
CA ALA A 65 -2.98 0.87 11.92
C ALA A 65 -3.29 1.64 13.21
N ALA A 66 -2.28 2.29 13.81
CA ALA A 66 -2.46 3.14 14.98
C ALA A 66 -3.14 4.48 14.68
N ARG A 67 -3.03 4.99 13.45
CA ARG A 67 -3.57 6.29 13.01
C ARG A 67 -4.88 6.18 12.21
N GLY A 68 -5.12 5.04 11.59
CA GLY A 68 -6.30 4.77 10.76
C GLY A 68 -7.53 4.31 11.56
N PRO A 69 -8.60 3.91 10.88
CA PRO A 69 -9.82 3.41 11.52
C PRO A 69 -9.55 2.12 12.31
N ALA A 70 -10.03 2.06 13.56
CA ALA A 70 -9.82 0.91 14.44
C ALA A 70 -10.33 -0.41 13.85
N SER A 71 -11.36 -0.36 12.99
CA SER A 71 -11.95 -1.55 12.35
C SER A 71 -11.00 -2.30 11.42
N PHE A 72 -9.89 -1.69 10.98
CA PHE A 72 -8.91 -2.36 10.12
C PHE A 72 -7.57 -2.60 10.80
N ALA A 73 -7.37 -2.13 12.04
CA ALA A 73 -6.07 -2.12 12.68
C ALA A 73 -5.38 -3.50 12.64
N ASP A 74 -6.10 -4.56 13.02
CA ASP A 74 -5.54 -5.91 13.05
C ASP A 74 -5.22 -6.45 11.65
N VAL A 75 -6.09 -6.22 10.67
CA VAL A 75 -5.86 -6.65 9.28
C VAL A 75 -4.66 -5.92 8.68
N VAL A 76 -4.54 -4.61 8.92
CA VAL A 76 -3.42 -3.79 8.43
C VAL A 76 -2.11 -4.25 9.05
N ARG A 77 -2.06 -4.48 10.37
CA ARG A 77 -0.87 -5.02 11.04
C ARG A 77 -0.44 -6.37 10.49
N GLN A 78 -1.39 -7.31 10.41
CA GLN A 78 -1.12 -8.65 9.90
C GLN A 78 -0.62 -8.61 8.46
N PHE A 79 -1.20 -7.75 7.62
CA PHE A 79 -0.78 -7.58 6.25
C PHE A 79 0.64 -6.98 6.16
N GLY A 80 0.96 -5.99 6.98
CA GLY A 80 2.30 -5.39 7.05
C GLY A 80 3.41 -6.39 7.39
N ALA A 81 3.11 -7.36 8.25
CA ALA A 81 4.06 -8.39 8.68
C ALA A 81 4.30 -9.50 7.63
N ARG A 82 3.56 -9.50 6.52
CA ARG A 82 3.69 -10.52 5.48
C ARG A 82 4.99 -10.36 4.69
N THR A 83 5.58 -11.49 4.31
CA THR A 83 6.79 -11.56 3.49
C THR A 83 6.53 -12.11 2.08
N ASP A 84 5.29 -12.52 1.79
CA ASP A 84 4.87 -13.13 0.53
C ASP A 84 4.15 -12.15 -0.41
N ILE A 85 4.17 -10.85 -0.08
CA ILE A 85 3.57 -9.81 -0.91
C ILE A 85 4.43 -9.58 -2.14
N THR A 86 3.87 -9.85 -3.31
CA THR A 86 4.52 -9.59 -4.61
C THR A 86 3.56 -8.88 -5.55
N PRO A 87 4.06 -8.03 -6.46
CA PRO A 87 3.22 -7.36 -7.45
C PRO A 87 2.31 -8.32 -8.23
N ALA A 88 2.88 -9.44 -8.72
CA ALA A 88 2.13 -10.45 -9.46
C ALA A 88 1.03 -11.12 -8.64
N GLY A 89 1.28 -11.40 -7.35
CA GLY A 89 0.28 -11.98 -6.44
C GLY A 89 -0.90 -11.06 -6.13
N PHE A 90 -0.79 -9.76 -6.44
CA PHE A 90 -1.80 -8.74 -6.16
C PHE A 90 -2.24 -7.97 -7.41
N ALA A 91 -2.01 -8.53 -8.61
CA ALA A 91 -2.44 -7.99 -9.90
C ALA A 91 -1.97 -6.55 -10.18
N PHE A 92 -0.77 -6.18 -9.71
CA PHE A 92 -0.12 -4.94 -10.09
C PHE A 92 1.30 -5.17 -10.60
N VAL A 93 1.80 -4.23 -11.39
CA VAL A 93 3.18 -4.24 -11.90
C VAL A 93 3.81 -2.88 -11.71
N LEU A 94 5.13 -2.87 -11.49
CA LEU A 94 5.93 -1.66 -11.53
C LEU A 94 6.48 -1.47 -12.94
N ARG A 95 6.22 -0.31 -13.53
CA ARG A 95 6.72 0.08 -14.85
C ARG A 95 7.65 1.27 -14.72
N THR A 96 8.74 1.26 -15.46
CA THR A 96 9.63 2.42 -15.58
C THR A 96 9.10 3.34 -16.68
N THR A 97 8.87 4.61 -16.38
CA THR A 97 8.56 5.65 -17.35
C THR A 97 9.67 6.70 -17.37
N PRO A 98 9.68 7.64 -18.35
CA PRO A 98 10.63 8.76 -18.33
C PRO A 98 10.57 9.60 -17.05
N ASP A 99 9.39 9.70 -16.43
CA ASP A 99 9.16 10.44 -15.18
C ASP A 99 9.46 9.59 -13.92
N GLY A 100 10.04 8.41 -14.11
CA GLY A 100 10.38 7.46 -13.05
C GLY A 100 9.38 6.31 -12.89
N PRO A 101 9.57 5.48 -11.86
CA PRO A 101 8.76 4.27 -11.67
C PRO A 101 7.31 4.59 -11.32
N VAL A 102 6.37 3.77 -11.81
CA VAL A 102 4.94 3.84 -11.53
C VAL A 102 4.33 2.45 -11.34
N TYR A 103 3.44 2.32 -10.38
CA TYR A 103 2.55 1.18 -10.24
C TYR A 103 1.36 1.30 -11.19
N THR A 104 1.03 0.19 -11.84
CA THR A 104 -0.16 0.03 -12.70
C THR A 104 -0.81 -1.31 -12.44
N ILE A 105 -2.13 -1.42 -12.65
CA ILE A 105 -2.82 -2.72 -12.63
C ILE A 105 -2.30 -3.57 -13.78
N ASP A 106 -2.05 -4.84 -13.49
CA ASP A 106 -1.82 -5.83 -14.53
C ASP A 106 -3.17 -6.26 -15.11
N ARG A 107 -3.39 -5.96 -16.40
CA ARG A 107 -4.63 -6.33 -17.11
C ARG A 107 -4.49 -7.63 -17.89
N SER A 108 -3.37 -8.33 -17.72
CA SER A 108 -3.09 -9.60 -18.39
C SER A 108 -3.54 -10.83 -17.57
N ILE A 109 -4.17 -10.60 -16.41
CA ILE A 109 -4.68 -11.63 -15.48
C ILE A 109 -6.22 -11.64 -15.49
#